data_AF-A0A9D1T011-F1
#
_entry.id   AF-A0A9D1T011-F1
#
_cell.length_a   1.000
_cell.length_b   1.000
_cell.length_c   1.000
_cell.angle_alpha   90.00
_cell.angle_beta   90.00
_cell.angle_gamma   90.00
#
_symmetry.space_group_name_H-M   'P 1'
#
loop_
_entity.id
_entity.type
_entity.pdbx_description
1 polymer ?
#
loop_
_entity_poly.entity_id
_entity_poly.type
_entity_poly.pdbx_seq_one_letter_code
_entity_poly.pdbx_strand_id
1 'polypeptide(L)' 'EHICCANAVTPENAGVVAHIFSKIGEIAEAAGIKDDGYRIINNCGKNGGQTVMHLHFHLLGGKNLGEKLV' A
#
# COMPACT_ATOMS: atom_id res chain seq x y z
N GLU A 1 -11.10 -11.16 2.67
CA GLU A 1 -10.73 -12.30 1.79
C GLU A 1 -9.22 -12.40 1.69
N HIS A 2 -8.69 -13.48 1.13
CA HIS A 2 -7.26 -13.63 0.88
C HIS A 2 -6.96 -13.43 -0.61
N ILE A 3 -6.24 -12.36 -0.95
CA ILE A 3 -5.64 -12.14 -2.27
C ILE A 3 -4.14 -12.30 -2.07
N CYS A 4 -3.47 -13.24 -2.76
CA CYS A 4 -2.10 -13.61 -2.39
C CYS A 4 -1.04 -12.52 -2.67
N CYS A 5 -1.24 -11.72 -3.71
CA CYS A 5 -0.34 -10.64 -4.14
C CYS A 5 -1.05 -9.75 -5.16
N ALA A 6 -0.40 -8.69 -5.64
CA ALA A 6 -0.97 -7.79 -6.65
C ALA A 6 -1.33 -8.51 -7.97
N ASN A 7 -0.61 -9.57 -8.35
CA ASN A 7 -0.91 -10.33 -9.57
C ASN A 7 -2.24 -11.10 -9.50
N ALA A 8 -2.78 -11.31 -8.30
CA ALA A 8 -4.06 -12.00 -8.08
C ALA A 8 -5.26 -11.04 -8.00
N VAL A 9 -5.05 -9.74 -8.26
CA VAL A 9 -6.13 -8.78 -8.39
C VAL A 9 -6.77 -8.94 -9.76
N THR A 10 -8.09 -9.12 -9.78
CA THR A 10 -8.92 -9.28 -10.98
C THR A 10 -10.02 -8.22 -10.97
N PRO A 11 -10.74 -7.99 -12.09
CA PRO A 11 -11.87 -7.06 -12.10
C PRO A 11 -12.94 -7.37 -11.04
N GLU A 12 -13.13 -8.65 -10.71
CA GLU A 12 -14.13 -9.12 -9.75
C GLU A 12 -13.76 -8.76 -8.30
N ASN A 13 -12.47 -8.71 -7.95
CA ASN A 13 -12.01 -8.39 -6.60
C ASN A 13 -11.35 -7.00 -6.46
N ALA A 14 -11.19 -6.26 -7.57
CA ALA A 14 -10.57 -4.92 -7.59
C ALA A 14 -11.23 -3.92 -6.65
N GLY A 15 -12.51 -4.12 -6.31
CA GLY A 15 -13.23 -3.33 -5.31
C GLY A 15 -12.55 -3.31 -3.94
N VAL A 16 -11.83 -4.37 -3.56
CA VAL A 16 -11.07 -4.41 -2.31
C VAL A 16 -9.89 -3.45 -2.34
N VAL A 17 -9.17 -3.37 -3.47
CA VAL A 17 -8.06 -2.42 -3.64
C VAL A 17 -8.59 -0.99 -3.66
N ALA A 18 -9.68 -0.74 -4.37
CA ALA A 18 -10.33 0.57 -4.39
C ALA A 18 -10.76 1.02 -2.98
N HIS A 19 -11.33 0.09 -2.19
CA HIS A 19 -11.70 0.35 -0.81
C HIS A 19 -10.49 0.64 0.09
N ILE A 20 -9.39 -0.10 -0.06
CA ILE A 20 -8.15 0.18 0.68
C ILE A 20 -7.64 1.59 0.34
N PHE A 21 -7.54 1.94 -0.94
CA PHE A 21 -7.03 3.25 -1.37
C PHE A 21 -7.93 4.41 -0.93
N SER A 22 -9.25 4.22 -0.87
CA SER A 22 -10.15 5.26 -0.35
C SER A 22 -9.94 5.50 1.15
N LYS A 23 -9.45 4.51 1.90
CA LYS A 23 -9.15 4.62 3.33
C LYS A 23 -7.76 5.14 3.67
N ILE A 24 -6.80 5.11 2.73
CA ILE A 24 -5.43 5.56 3.01
C ILE A 24 -5.39 7.03 3.46
N GLY A 25 -6.20 7.91 2.87
CA GLY A 25 -6.25 9.32 3.25
C GLY A 25 -6.70 9.52 4.71
N GLU A 26 -7.74 8.80 5.13
CA GLU A 26 -8.24 8.82 6.52
C GLU A 26 -7.18 8.29 7.50
N ILE A 27 -6.47 7.22 7.13
CA ILE A 27 -5.41 6.63 7.96
C ILE A 27 -4.20 7.56 8.05
N ALA A 28 -3.81 8.19 6.95
CA ALA A 28 -2.71 9.16 6.92
C ALA A 28 -3.02 10.40 7.77
N GLU A 29 -4.29 10.85 7.78
CA GLU A 29 -4.76 11.94 8.64
C GLU A 29 -4.68 11.55 10.11
N ALA A 30 -5.21 10.38 10.47
CA ALA A 30 -5.16 9.87 11.84
C ALA A 30 -3.71 9.65 12.33
N ALA A 31 -2.79 9.33 11.42
CA ALA A 31 -1.37 9.18 11.72
C ALA A 31 -0.58 10.50 11.70
N GLY A 32 -1.21 11.64 11.36
CA GLY A 32 -0.56 12.95 11.31
C GLY A 32 0.46 13.11 10.18
N ILE A 33 0.36 12.32 9.11
CA ILE A 33 1.31 12.31 7.98
C ILE A 33 0.69 12.79 6.65
N LYS A 34 -0.59 13.17 6.66
CA LYS A 34 -1.34 13.54 5.45
C LYS A 34 -0.79 14.78 4.76
N ASP A 35 -0.58 15.86 5.49
CA ASP A 35 -0.25 17.17 4.91
C ASP A 35 1.22 17.28 4.48
N ASP A 36 2.14 16.66 5.25
CA ASP A 36 3.57 16.59 4.91
C ASP A 36 3.89 15.56 3.82
N GLY A 37 2.90 14.71 3.49
CA GLY A 37 3.01 13.67 2.48
C GLY A 37 3.48 12.31 3.02
N TYR A 38 3.15 11.28 2.25
CA TYR A 38 3.43 9.88 2.56
C TYR A 38 3.65 9.06 1.28
N ARG A 39 4.19 7.85 1.42
CA ARG A 39 4.41 6.89 0.35
C ARG A 39 3.61 5.62 0.60
N ILE A 40 2.95 5.12 -0.45
CA ILE A 40 2.27 3.83 -0.46
C ILE A 40 3.15 2.84 -1.24
N ILE A 41 3.44 1.67 -0.68
CA ILE A 41 4.22 0.63 -1.35
C ILE A 41 3.47 -0.70 -1.31
N ASN A 42 3.36 -1.37 -2.45
CA ASN A 42 3.01 -2.79 -2.52
C ASN A 42 4.21 -3.58 -3.03
N ASN A 43 4.51 -4.67 -2.34
CA ASN A 43 5.55 -5.61 -2.75
C ASN A 43 4.89 -6.84 -3.38
N CYS A 44 5.34 -7.22 -4.57
CA CYS A 44 4.82 -8.38 -5.30
C CYS A 44 5.96 -9.33 -5.68
N GLY A 45 5.85 -10.59 -5.24
CA GLY A 45 6.79 -11.65 -5.58
C GLY A 45 8.20 -11.49 -5.00
N LYS A 46 9.11 -12.37 -5.43
CA LYS A 46 10.48 -12.51 -4.87
C LYS A 46 11.30 -11.23 -5.01
N ASN A 47 11.36 -10.67 -6.22
CA ASN A 47 12.17 -9.48 -6.50
C ASN A 47 11.53 -8.19 -5.97
N GLY A 48 10.23 -8.20 -5.69
CA GLY A 48 9.55 -7.14 -4.95
C GLY A 48 9.74 -7.24 -3.44
N GLY A 49 10.39 -8.29 -2.92
CA GLY A 49 10.60 -8.47 -1.49
C GLY A 49 9.35 -8.88 -0.70
N GLN A 50 8.36 -9.51 -1.34
CA GLN A 50 7.16 -9.97 -0.65
C GLN A 50 7.46 -11.20 0.23
N THR A 51 7.25 -11.07 1.54
CA THR A 51 7.43 -12.16 2.51
C THR A 51 6.10 -12.71 3.03
N VAL A 52 5.11 -11.83 3.20
CA VAL A 52 3.74 -12.21 3.56
C VAL A 52 2.92 -12.34 2.29
N MET A 53 2.47 -13.57 1.99
CA MET A 53 1.73 -13.91 0.77
C MET A 53 0.25 -13.55 0.87
N HIS A 54 -0.06 -12.36 1.40
CA HIS A 54 -1.38 -11.75 1.43
C HIS A 54 -1.19 -10.29 0.99
N LEU A 55 -1.98 -9.82 0.04
CA LEU A 55 -1.95 -8.45 -0.48
C LEU A 55 -1.99 -7.44 0.66
N HIS A 56 -0.94 -6.63 0.75
CA HIS A 56 -0.84 -5.56 1.75
C HIS A 56 -0.17 -4.34 1.13
N PHE A 57 -0.38 -3.20 1.78
CA PHE A 57 0.20 -1.92 1.40
C PHE A 57 0.92 -1.36 2.62
N HIS A 58 2.14 -0.89 2.42
CA HIS A 58 2.86 -0.11 3.42
C HIS A 58 2.49 1.35 3.22
N LEU A 59 2.13 2.03 4.32
CA LEU A 59 1.97 3.48 4.37
C LEU A 59 3.12 4.05 5.20
N LEU A 60 4.00 4.82 4.56
CA LEU A 60 5.22 5.35 5.16
C LEU A 60 5.17 6.88 5.15
N GLY A 61 5.42 7.52 6.30
CA GLY A 61 5.43 8.99 6.42
C GLY A 61 6.11 9.44 7.71
N GLY A 62 5.96 10.74 8.03
CA GLY A 62 6.51 11.36 9.24
C GLY A 62 7.94 11.87 9.11
N LYS A 63 8.51 11.84 7.90
CA LYS A 63 9.79 12.47 7.54
C LYS A 63 9.92 12.60 6.03
N ASN A 64 10.87 13.41 5.55
CA ASN A 64 11.24 13.43 4.14
C ASN A 64 11.82 12.07 3.72
N LEU A 65 11.14 11.38 2.79
CA LEU A 65 11.53 10.05 2.32
C LEU A 65 12.50 10.07 1.12
N GLY A 66 12.83 11.26 0.59
CA GLY A 66 13.62 11.43 -0.62
C GLY A 66 12.94 10.90 -1.89
N GLU A 67 13.62 11.04 -3.02
CA GLU A 67 13.05 10.64 -4.34
C GLU A 67 13.31 9.16 -4.68
N LYS A 68 14.36 8.56 -4.11
CA LYS A 68 14.72 7.17 -4.40
C LYS A 68 13.83 6.19 -3.63
N LEU A 69 13.46 5.11 -4.31
CA LEU A 69 12.76 3.95 -3.73
C LEU A 69 13.73 2.83 -3.34
N VAL A 70 14.86 2.74 -4.05
CA VAL A 70 15.95 1.77 -3.88
C VAL A 70 17.28 2.50 -4.04
#